data_AF-A0AAN0JQH8-F1
#
_entry.id   AF-A0AAN0JQH8-F1
#
_cell.length_a   1.000
_cell.length_b   1.000
_cell.length_c   1.000
_cell.angle_alpha   90.00
_cell.angle_beta   90.00
_cell.angle_gamma   90.00
#
_symmetry.space_group_name_H-M   'P 1'
#
loop_
_entity.id
_entity.type
_entity.pdbx_description
1 polymer ?
#
loop_
_entity_poly.entity_id
_entity_poly.type
_entity_poly.pdbx_seq_one_letter_code
_entity_poly.pdbx_strand_id
1 'polypeptide(L)'
;MCLSCIDGSIRLVGGTNSKEGRVEVCSGGVWGTVCDDFWDNTDASVVCKQLGYYSGTAFGSAYFGQGTGSIVMDNVHCNGTESHLKNCTHITEQNCNHNEDAGVKCVLCADESIRLVNGSHDWEGRVEVCISRLWGTVCDNNWDSTDAAVVCRQLGWGTSGTALLNAYFGQGDGSINGSVVIDHVDCIGSESYLTNCTHTTEHNCNDKEVAGVRCSFINVSANPASNQLSSIVVPVAITVLLMLLVVFAVGLFVACFIIKKRRNLKQLTGRTESNSSFFLKSNKENICASSSNRKVEISSEKN
;
A
#
# COMPACT_ATOMS: atom_id res chain seq x y z
N MET A 1 -34.44 -4.94 -25.23
CA MET A 1 -33.85 -3.59 -25.20
C MET A 1 -32.39 -3.70 -25.59
N CYS A 2 -31.89 -2.83 -26.46
CA CYS A 2 -30.46 -2.79 -26.74
C CYS A 2 -29.81 -2.03 -25.57
N LEU A 3 -28.90 -2.67 -24.83
CA LEU A 3 -28.14 -1.97 -23.81
C LEU A 3 -27.25 -0.93 -24.51
N SER A 4 -27.29 0.33 -24.05
CA SER A 4 -26.45 1.39 -24.62
C SER A 4 -24.99 1.31 -24.14
N CYS A 5 -24.76 0.60 -23.03
CA CYS A 5 -23.46 0.41 -22.41
C CYS A 5 -23.48 -0.84 -21.52
N ILE A 6 -22.27 -1.33 -21.17
CA ILE A 6 -22.08 -2.45 -20.25
C ILE A 6 -22.06 -1.91 -18.83
N ASP A 7 -22.83 -2.52 -17.92
CA ASP A 7 -22.90 -2.11 -16.51
C ASP A 7 -21.50 -2.03 -15.87
N GLY A 8 -21.23 -0.96 -15.14
CA GLY A 8 -19.91 -0.71 -14.55
C GLY A 8 -18.88 -0.09 -15.47
N SER A 9 -19.16 0.09 -16.76
CA SER A 9 -18.29 0.85 -17.66
C SER A 9 -18.20 2.32 -17.24
N ILE A 10 -17.05 2.93 -17.48
CA ILE A 10 -16.80 4.36 -17.25
C ILE A 10 -16.46 5.05 -18.55
N ARG A 11 -16.87 6.31 -18.68
CA ARG A 11 -16.33 7.25 -19.67
C ARG A 11 -16.06 8.62 -19.03
N LEU A 12 -15.15 9.37 -19.63
CA LEU A 12 -14.88 10.76 -19.27
C LEU A 12 -15.46 11.69 -20.35
N VAL A 13 -16.19 12.73 -19.94
CA VAL A 13 -16.89 13.65 -20.86
C VAL A 13 -16.54 15.10 -20.51
N GLY A 14 -16.43 15.96 -21.52
CA GLY A 14 -16.24 17.41 -21.33
C GLY A 14 -14.80 17.85 -21.05
N GLY A 15 -13.84 16.92 -20.97
CA GLY A 15 -12.41 17.25 -20.91
C GLY A 15 -11.83 17.66 -22.26
N THR A 16 -10.64 18.28 -22.24
CA THR A 16 -9.93 18.69 -23.47
C THR A 16 -9.29 17.53 -24.22
N ASN A 17 -9.12 16.38 -23.56
CA ASN A 17 -8.54 15.16 -24.10
C ASN A 17 -9.09 13.92 -23.35
N SER A 18 -8.69 12.71 -23.77
CA SER A 18 -9.23 11.45 -23.24
C SER A 18 -8.81 11.08 -21.82
N LYS A 19 -7.93 11.85 -21.18
CA LYS A 19 -7.42 11.60 -19.81
C LYS A 19 -8.16 12.41 -18.76
N GLU A 20 -9.08 13.29 -19.16
CA GLU A 20 -9.78 14.16 -18.23
C GLU A 20 -11.24 14.33 -18.61
N GLY A 21 -12.06 14.66 -17.62
CA GLY A 21 -13.48 14.92 -17.83
C GLY A 21 -14.32 14.60 -16.60
N ARG A 22 -15.60 14.94 -16.71
CA ARG A 22 -16.66 14.48 -15.81
C ARG A 22 -16.76 12.96 -15.90
N VAL A 23 -16.89 12.31 -14.74
CA VAL A 23 -17.05 10.86 -14.65
C VAL A 23 -18.50 10.48 -14.93
N GLU A 24 -18.71 9.61 -15.91
CA GLU A 24 -20.01 8.97 -16.15
C GLU A 24 -19.88 7.46 -16.04
N VAL A 25 -20.83 6.85 -15.33
CA VAL A 25 -20.86 5.41 -15.03
C VAL A 25 -22.09 4.80 -15.68
N CYS A 26 -21.92 3.67 -16.36
CA CYS A 26 -23.03 2.92 -16.89
C CYS A 26 -23.71 2.12 -15.76
N SER A 27 -25.00 2.37 -15.54
CA SER A 27 -25.83 1.64 -14.59
C SER A 27 -27.13 1.21 -15.24
N GLY A 28 -27.44 -0.09 -15.25
CA GLY A 28 -28.67 -0.60 -15.85
C GLY A 28 -28.77 -0.34 -17.38
N GLY A 29 -27.63 -0.21 -18.06
CA GLY A 29 -27.56 0.03 -19.50
C GLY A 29 -27.76 1.49 -19.92
N VAL A 30 -27.74 2.44 -18.98
CA VAL A 30 -27.84 3.88 -19.19
C VAL A 30 -26.67 4.59 -18.49
N TRP A 31 -26.16 5.66 -19.09
CA TRP A 31 -25.13 6.50 -18.50
C TRP A 31 -25.73 7.47 -17.48
N GLY A 32 -25.06 7.61 -16.34
CA GLY A 32 -25.34 8.65 -15.35
C GLY A 32 -24.05 9.23 -14.76
N THR A 33 -24.17 10.33 -14.02
CA THR A 33 -23.04 11.04 -13.41
C THR A 33 -22.80 10.60 -11.96
N VAL A 34 -21.71 11.08 -11.37
CA VAL A 34 -21.31 10.81 -9.98
C VAL A 34 -21.29 12.13 -9.22
N CYS A 35 -21.84 12.18 -8.00
CA CYS A 35 -21.75 13.38 -7.16
C CYS A 35 -20.34 13.54 -6.56
N ASP A 36 -19.92 14.78 -6.30
CA ASP A 36 -18.62 15.13 -5.75
C ASP A 36 -18.55 15.13 -4.21
N ASP A 37 -19.66 14.85 -3.53
CA ASP A 37 -19.67 14.66 -2.07
C ASP A 37 -18.75 13.50 -1.67
N PHE A 38 -17.76 13.82 -0.82
CA PHE A 38 -16.64 12.96 -0.42
C PHE A 38 -15.71 12.48 -1.55
N TRP A 39 -15.88 12.98 -2.77
CA TRP A 39 -15.07 12.59 -3.92
C TRP A 39 -13.61 13.01 -3.77
N ASP A 40 -12.72 12.03 -3.67
CA ASP A 40 -11.30 12.26 -3.40
C ASP A 40 -10.34 11.63 -4.44
N ASN A 41 -9.03 11.85 -4.25
CA ASN A 41 -8.01 11.34 -5.16
C ASN A 41 -7.91 9.80 -5.13
N THR A 42 -8.38 9.14 -4.09
CA THR A 42 -8.48 7.68 -4.00
C THR A 42 -9.56 7.18 -4.95
N ASP A 43 -10.73 7.81 -4.96
CA ASP A 43 -11.83 7.49 -5.87
C ASP A 43 -11.44 7.78 -7.33
N ALA A 44 -10.88 8.96 -7.56
CA ALA A 44 -10.36 9.35 -8.87
C ALA A 44 -9.29 8.39 -9.39
N SER A 45 -8.45 7.87 -8.49
CA SER A 45 -7.45 6.86 -8.85
C SER A 45 -8.07 5.54 -9.25
N VAL A 46 -9.16 5.09 -8.62
CA VAL A 46 -9.90 3.88 -9.07
C VAL A 46 -10.48 4.09 -10.47
N VAL A 47 -11.07 5.26 -10.74
CA VAL A 47 -11.56 5.62 -12.08
C VAL A 47 -10.45 5.53 -13.12
N CYS A 48 -9.33 6.19 -12.86
CA CYS A 48 -8.22 6.25 -13.81
C CYS A 48 -7.58 4.88 -14.03
N LYS A 49 -7.41 4.07 -12.97
CA LYS A 49 -6.93 2.68 -13.09
C LYS A 49 -7.89 1.81 -13.90
N GLN A 50 -9.20 1.93 -13.68
CA GLN A 50 -10.21 1.22 -14.46
C GLN A 50 -10.14 1.56 -15.96
N LEU A 51 -9.74 2.80 -16.29
CA LEU A 51 -9.52 3.28 -17.66
C LEU A 51 -8.12 2.96 -18.22
N GLY A 52 -7.25 2.26 -17.46
CA GLY A 52 -5.91 1.86 -17.89
C GLY A 52 -4.81 2.89 -17.61
N TYR A 53 -5.08 3.92 -16.82
CA TYR A 53 -4.11 4.91 -16.37
C TYR A 53 -3.50 4.54 -15.00
N TYR A 54 -2.46 5.24 -14.58
CA TYR A 54 -1.75 4.94 -13.34
C TYR A 54 -2.51 5.40 -12.08
N SER A 55 -2.99 6.64 -12.10
CA SER A 55 -3.69 7.29 -10.98
C SER A 55 -4.47 8.51 -11.50
N GLY A 56 -5.21 9.17 -10.63
CA GLY A 56 -6.03 10.34 -10.97
C GLY A 56 -6.12 11.36 -9.85
N THR A 57 -6.43 12.60 -10.24
CA THR A 57 -6.80 13.68 -9.32
C THR A 57 -8.29 13.96 -9.45
N ALA A 58 -8.96 14.10 -8.31
CA ALA A 58 -10.38 14.42 -8.20
C ALA A 58 -10.66 15.90 -8.51
N PHE A 59 -11.77 16.14 -9.20
CA PHE A 59 -12.33 17.45 -9.45
C PHE A 59 -13.82 17.41 -9.09
N GLY A 60 -14.31 18.44 -8.41
CA GLY A 60 -15.72 18.60 -8.10
C GLY A 60 -16.34 19.80 -8.81
N SER A 61 -17.53 20.18 -8.36
CA SER A 61 -18.27 21.39 -8.73
C SER A 61 -18.47 21.52 -10.25
N ALA A 62 -18.72 20.38 -10.92
CA ALA A 62 -18.89 20.29 -12.36
C ALA A 62 -17.77 20.98 -13.15
N TYR A 63 -16.52 20.84 -12.69
CA TYR A 63 -15.35 21.50 -13.30
C TYR A 63 -15.23 21.27 -14.82
N PHE A 64 -15.58 20.07 -15.29
CA PHE A 64 -15.59 19.70 -16.72
C PHE A 64 -16.95 19.91 -17.40
N GLY A 65 -17.82 20.70 -16.79
CA GLY A 65 -19.19 20.92 -17.20
C GLY A 65 -20.18 19.93 -16.57
N GLN A 66 -21.42 20.38 -16.50
CA GLN A 66 -22.55 19.61 -16.00
C GLN A 66 -22.91 18.47 -16.96
N GLY A 67 -23.30 17.33 -16.41
CA GLY A 67 -23.97 16.26 -17.12
C GLY A 67 -25.48 16.49 -17.19
N THR A 68 -26.16 15.43 -17.58
CA THR A 68 -27.62 15.41 -17.71
C THR A 68 -28.14 14.03 -17.33
N GLY A 69 -29.38 13.97 -16.85
CA GLY A 69 -30.04 12.70 -16.54
C GLY A 69 -29.88 12.34 -15.08
N SER A 70 -29.60 11.07 -14.79
CA SER A 70 -29.49 10.57 -13.43
C SER A 70 -28.07 10.72 -12.89
N ILE A 71 -27.95 11.20 -11.65
CA ILE A 71 -26.76 11.01 -10.81
C ILE A 71 -26.91 9.62 -10.19
N VAL A 72 -25.99 8.70 -10.51
CA VAL A 72 -26.12 7.27 -10.20
C VAL A 72 -25.31 6.83 -8.99
N MET A 73 -24.39 7.66 -8.51
CA MET A 73 -23.53 7.38 -7.36
C MET A 73 -23.30 8.67 -6.57
N ASP A 74 -23.26 8.54 -5.25
CA ASP A 74 -23.02 9.63 -4.30
C ASP A 74 -22.28 9.08 -3.06
N ASN A 75 -21.61 9.95 -2.30
CA ASN A 75 -20.74 9.61 -1.16
C ASN A 75 -19.81 8.44 -1.48
N VAL A 76 -19.12 8.52 -2.62
CA VAL A 76 -18.21 7.46 -3.05
C VAL A 76 -17.02 7.40 -2.09
N HIS A 77 -16.65 6.19 -1.69
CA HIS A 77 -15.57 5.94 -0.76
C HIS A 77 -14.84 4.65 -1.13
N CYS A 78 -13.80 4.80 -1.94
CA CYS A 78 -12.91 3.72 -2.34
C CYS A 78 -11.78 3.49 -1.32
N ASN A 79 -11.27 2.26 -1.26
CA ASN A 79 -10.02 1.93 -0.58
C ASN A 79 -8.79 2.11 -1.49
N GLY A 80 -9.00 2.28 -2.80
CA GLY A 80 -7.97 2.48 -3.82
C GLY A 80 -7.45 1.19 -4.46
N THR A 81 -7.97 0.03 -4.02
CA THR A 81 -7.62 -1.32 -4.52
C THR A 81 -8.71 -1.92 -5.41
N GLU A 82 -9.87 -1.28 -5.48
CA GLU A 82 -10.99 -1.69 -6.30
C GLU A 82 -10.60 -1.66 -7.79
N SER A 83 -11.04 -2.68 -8.53
CA SER A 83 -10.84 -2.75 -9.98
C SER A 83 -11.83 -1.89 -10.77
N HIS A 84 -12.98 -1.58 -10.17
CA HIS A 84 -14.05 -0.80 -10.78
C HIS A 84 -14.66 0.17 -9.76
N LEU A 85 -15.05 1.37 -10.20
CA LEU A 85 -15.63 2.39 -9.31
C LEU A 85 -16.91 1.90 -8.62
N LYS A 86 -17.77 1.14 -9.32
CA LYS A 86 -19.00 0.58 -8.73
C LYS A 86 -18.75 -0.39 -7.57
N ASN A 87 -17.52 -0.89 -7.41
CA ASN A 87 -17.15 -1.77 -6.30
C ASN A 87 -16.74 -1.00 -5.04
N CYS A 88 -16.58 0.33 -5.12
CA CYS A 88 -16.37 1.16 -3.96
C CYS A 88 -17.66 1.29 -3.14
N THR A 89 -17.53 1.60 -1.86
CA THR A 89 -18.70 1.93 -1.04
C THR A 89 -19.29 3.22 -1.57
N HIS A 90 -20.61 3.26 -1.80
CA HIS A 90 -21.33 4.44 -2.28
C HIS A 90 -22.81 4.28 -1.96
N ILE A 91 -23.57 5.37 -2.07
CA ILE A 91 -25.03 5.36 -2.03
C ILE A 91 -25.60 5.74 -3.41
N THR A 92 -26.86 5.37 -3.64
CA THR A 92 -27.60 5.69 -4.88
C THR A 92 -28.73 6.69 -4.64
N GLU A 93 -29.14 6.84 -3.39
CA GLU A 93 -30.00 7.92 -2.92
C GLU A 93 -29.12 9.16 -2.75
N GLN A 94 -29.37 10.19 -3.57
CA GLN A 94 -28.52 11.36 -3.66
C GLN A 94 -29.36 12.64 -3.54
N ASN A 95 -28.76 13.69 -2.99
CA ASN A 95 -29.36 15.02 -2.88
C ASN A 95 -28.61 16.09 -3.69
N CYS A 96 -27.74 15.64 -4.58
CA CYS A 96 -26.93 16.46 -5.45
C CYS A 96 -27.71 16.93 -6.69
N ASN A 97 -27.19 17.95 -7.33
CA ASN A 97 -27.57 18.40 -8.66
C ASN A 97 -26.35 18.39 -9.58
N HIS A 98 -26.55 18.62 -10.88
CA HIS A 98 -25.42 18.51 -11.83
C HIS A 98 -24.33 19.58 -11.67
N ASN A 99 -24.49 20.61 -10.83
CA ASN A 99 -23.38 21.47 -10.42
C ASN A 99 -22.36 20.74 -9.53
N GLU A 100 -22.70 19.58 -8.99
CA GLU A 100 -21.90 18.75 -8.10
C GLU A 100 -21.38 17.51 -8.84
N ASP A 101 -21.42 17.49 -10.17
CA ASP A 101 -20.89 16.35 -10.92
C ASP A 101 -19.37 16.26 -10.77
N ALA A 102 -18.90 15.09 -10.33
CA ALA A 102 -17.52 14.75 -10.14
C ALA A 102 -16.78 14.51 -11.46
N GLY A 103 -15.48 14.83 -11.45
CA GLY A 103 -14.56 14.67 -12.57
C GLY A 103 -13.20 14.18 -12.13
N VAL A 104 -12.38 13.82 -13.11
CA VAL A 104 -10.99 13.39 -12.88
C VAL A 104 -10.03 13.96 -13.93
N LYS A 105 -8.75 14.04 -13.56
CA LYS A 105 -7.62 14.06 -14.51
C LYS A 105 -6.71 12.87 -14.22
N CYS A 106 -6.49 12.03 -15.22
CA CYS A 106 -5.67 10.84 -15.13
C CYS A 106 -4.22 11.09 -15.54
N VAL A 107 -3.31 10.37 -14.88
CA VAL A 107 -1.86 10.40 -15.13
C VAL A 107 -1.36 9.04 -15.59
N LEU A 108 -0.31 9.01 -16.44
CA LEU A 108 0.24 7.76 -16.95
C LEU A 108 1.28 7.12 -16.02
N CYS A 109 1.82 7.91 -15.09
CA CYS A 109 2.87 7.49 -14.16
C CYS A 109 3.06 8.48 -13.01
N ALA A 110 3.84 8.06 -12.01
CA ALA A 110 4.36 8.94 -10.97
C ALA A 110 5.65 9.61 -11.47
N ASP A 111 5.79 10.92 -11.26
CA ASP A 111 6.98 11.68 -11.65
C ASP A 111 8.26 11.03 -11.09
N GLU A 112 9.35 11.15 -11.85
CA GLU A 112 10.69 10.62 -11.55
C GLU A 112 10.80 9.08 -11.48
N SER A 113 9.69 8.38 -11.69
CA SER A 113 9.70 6.93 -11.86
C SER A 113 10.37 6.56 -13.17
N ILE A 114 11.06 5.41 -13.18
CA ILE A 114 11.64 4.84 -14.39
C ILE A 114 11.09 3.43 -14.64
N ARG A 115 11.12 3.00 -15.89
CA ARG A 115 10.79 1.63 -16.29
C ARG A 115 11.66 1.15 -17.45
N LEU A 116 11.77 -0.16 -17.59
CA LEU A 116 12.41 -0.82 -18.72
C LEU A 116 11.34 -1.41 -19.64
N VAL A 117 11.42 -1.11 -20.94
CA VAL A 117 10.41 -1.53 -21.92
C VAL A 117 11.08 -2.29 -23.06
N ASN A 118 10.38 -3.28 -23.63
CA ASN A 118 10.82 -4.11 -24.76
C ASN A 118 12.10 -4.93 -24.50
N GLY A 119 12.46 -5.17 -23.24
CA GLY A 119 13.44 -6.20 -22.89
C GLY A 119 12.85 -7.60 -23.00
N SER A 120 13.72 -8.62 -23.13
CA SER A 120 13.30 -10.02 -23.00
C SER A 120 13.13 -10.44 -21.53
N HIS A 121 13.59 -9.60 -20.60
CA HIS A 121 13.52 -9.79 -19.16
C HIS A 121 13.31 -8.44 -18.46
N ASP A 122 12.80 -8.45 -17.23
CA ASP A 122 12.48 -7.23 -16.46
C ASP A 122 13.71 -6.39 -16.07
N TRP A 123 14.92 -6.94 -16.20
CA TRP A 123 16.21 -6.30 -15.88
C TRP A 123 16.95 -5.74 -17.10
N GLU A 124 16.31 -5.72 -18.28
CA GLU A 124 16.85 -5.08 -19.47
C GLU A 124 15.74 -4.39 -20.27
N GLY A 125 16.10 -3.41 -21.08
CA GLY A 125 15.14 -2.72 -21.95
C GLY A 125 15.51 -1.29 -22.27
N ARG A 126 14.68 -0.64 -23.08
CA ARG A 126 14.69 0.80 -23.28
C ARG A 126 14.37 1.49 -21.95
N VAL A 127 15.13 2.53 -21.61
CA VAL A 127 14.88 3.33 -20.42
C VAL A 127 13.80 4.36 -20.74
N GLU A 128 12.72 4.34 -19.96
CA GLU A 128 11.71 5.39 -19.99
C GLU A 128 11.59 6.04 -18.62
N VAL A 129 11.50 7.37 -18.60
CA VAL A 129 11.40 8.21 -17.40
C VAL A 129 10.06 8.92 -17.40
N CYS A 130 9.40 8.98 -16.26
CA CYS A 130 8.18 9.73 -16.10
C CYS A 130 8.49 11.18 -15.73
N ILE A 131 8.19 12.12 -16.63
CA ILE A 131 8.32 13.56 -16.38
C ILE A 131 6.98 14.22 -16.69
N SER A 132 6.53 15.10 -15.80
CA SER A 132 5.21 15.76 -15.93
C SER A 132 4.08 14.76 -16.18
N ARG A 133 4.12 13.61 -15.47
CA ARG A 133 3.11 12.55 -15.51
C ARG A 133 2.95 11.82 -16.85
N LEU A 134 3.93 11.96 -17.73
CA LEU A 134 4.02 11.28 -19.01
C LEU A 134 5.32 10.49 -19.09
N TRP A 135 5.24 9.29 -19.67
CA TRP A 135 6.43 8.55 -20.04
C TRP A 135 7.13 9.27 -21.20
N GLY A 136 8.46 9.21 -21.20
CA GLY A 136 9.30 9.62 -22.30
C GLY A 136 10.61 8.85 -22.30
N THR A 137 11.37 8.96 -23.38
CA THR A 137 12.62 8.23 -23.59
C THR A 137 13.84 9.04 -23.16
N VAL A 138 14.97 8.37 -22.98
CA VAL A 138 16.26 8.99 -22.66
C VAL A 138 17.11 9.01 -23.91
N CYS A 139 17.74 10.14 -24.23
CA CYS A 139 18.69 10.17 -25.34
C CYS A 139 19.99 9.44 -24.98
N ASP A 140 20.59 8.79 -25.97
CA ASP A 140 21.82 8.03 -25.79
C ASP A 140 23.12 8.86 -25.93
N ASN A 141 23.02 10.18 -26.14
CA ASN A 141 24.18 11.08 -26.07
C ASN A 141 24.78 11.07 -24.66
N ASN A 142 26.08 10.82 -24.60
CA ASN A 142 26.85 10.62 -23.36
C ASN A 142 26.38 9.47 -22.47
N TRP A 143 25.39 8.67 -22.91
CA TRP A 143 24.85 7.56 -22.13
C TRP A 143 25.89 6.46 -21.91
N ASP A 144 26.27 6.24 -20.65
CA ASP A 144 27.34 5.32 -20.30
C ASP A 144 26.95 4.28 -19.23
N SER A 145 27.89 3.41 -18.87
CA SER A 145 27.67 2.38 -17.85
C SER A 145 27.44 2.93 -16.43
N THR A 146 27.88 4.16 -16.17
CA THR A 146 27.65 4.87 -14.91
C THR A 146 26.18 5.27 -14.80
N ASP A 147 25.61 5.83 -15.87
CA ASP A 147 24.18 6.16 -15.95
C ASP A 147 23.33 4.89 -15.87
N ALA A 148 23.72 3.85 -16.61
CA ALA A 148 23.06 2.55 -16.57
C ALA A 148 23.08 1.93 -15.17
N ALA A 149 24.16 2.11 -14.41
CA ALA A 149 24.26 1.63 -13.04
C ALA A 149 23.29 2.37 -12.09
N VAL A 150 23.06 3.67 -12.28
CA VAL A 150 22.04 4.43 -11.54
C VAL A 150 20.65 3.89 -11.84
N VAL A 151 20.31 3.65 -13.11
CA VAL A 151 19.03 3.03 -13.53
C VAL A 151 18.83 1.67 -12.85
N CYS A 152 19.83 0.79 -12.93
CA CYS A 152 19.74 -0.55 -12.36
C CYS A 152 19.60 -0.52 -10.84
N ARG A 153 20.29 0.42 -10.17
CA ARG A 153 20.16 0.62 -8.73
C ARG A 153 18.78 1.14 -8.35
N GLN A 154 18.28 2.15 -9.06
CA GLN A 154 16.97 2.76 -8.81
C GLN A 154 15.85 1.71 -8.94
N LEU A 155 15.96 0.78 -9.90
CA LEU A 155 15.01 -0.32 -10.11
C LEU A 155 15.24 -1.54 -9.20
N GLY A 156 16.32 -1.57 -8.42
CA GLY A 156 16.63 -2.69 -7.52
C GLY A 156 17.22 -3.93 -8.21
N TRP A 157 17.74 -3.78 -9.43
CA TRP A 157 18.35 -4.87 -10.22
C TRP A 157 19.87 -5.03 -10.04
N GLY A 158 20.46 -4.31 -9.09
CA GLY A 158 21.89 -4.37 -8.77
C GLY A 158 22.58 -3.03 -8.92
N THR A 159 23.91 -3.02 -8.81
CA THR A 159 24.73 -1.78 -8.82
C THR A 159 25.53 -1.60 -10.10
N SER A 160 25.26 -2.40 -11.13
CA SER A 160 25.99 -2.38 -12.39
C SER A 160 25.04 -2.57 -13.55
N GLY A 161 25.25 -1.77 -14.60
CA GLY A 161 24.48 -1.81 -15.83
C GLY A 161 25.40 -1.66 -17.04
N THR A 162 25.02 -2.29 -18.14
CA THR A 162 25.59 -1.99 -19.46
C THR A 162 24.68 -0.96 -20.13
N ALA A 163 25.27 0.12 -20.65
CA ALA A 163 24.58 1.07 -21.52
C ALA A 163 24.41 0.46 -22.92
N LEU A 164 23.18 0.52 -23.43
CA LEU A 164 22.85 0.12 -24.79
C LEU A 164 22.40 1.38 -25.54
N LEU A 165 22.93 1.57 -26.74
CA LEU A 165 22.73 2.76 -27.55
C LEU A 165 21.94 2.39 -28.81
N ASN A 166 21.69 3.38 -29.66
CA ASN A 166 21.11 3.26 -30.99
C ASN A 166 19.72 2.60 -30.99
N ALA A 167 18.89 2.91 -29.99
CA ALA A 167 17.54 2.36 -29.84
C ALA A 167 17.53 0.83 -29.89
N TYR A 168 18.48 0.16 -29.24
CA TYR A 168 18.65 -1.30 -29.26
C TYR A 168 17.35 -2.07 -28.94
N PHE A 169 16.54 -1.56 -28.00
CA PHE A 169 15.25 -2.13 -27.61
C PHE A 169 14.05 -1.47 -28.33
N GLY A 170 14.32 -0.79 -29.44
CA GLY A 170 13.37 0.01 -30.22
C GLY A 170 13.21 1.42 -29.68
N GLN A 171 12.70 2.31 -30.53
CA GLN A 171 12.61 3.75 -30.33
C GLN A 171 11.52 4.24 -29.36
N GLY A 172 10.52 3.40 -29.04
CA GLY A 172 9.30 3.82 -28.34
C GLY A 172 8.09 3.90 -29.27
N ASP A 173 6.92 4.31 -28.76
CA ASP A 173 5.66 4.26 -29.54
C ASP A 173 5.47 5.41 -30.56
N GLY A 174 6.45 6.32 -30.69
CA GLY A 174 6.38 7.45 -31.63
C GLY A 174 5.29 8.49 -31.32
N SER A 175 4.55 8.37 -30.21
CA SER A 175 3.67 9.40 -29.68
C SER A 175 4.48 10.53 -29.03
N ILE A 176 3.83 11.65 -28.72
CA ILE A 176 4.41 12.70 -27.86
C ILE A 176 4.90 12.11 -26.51
N ASN A 177 4.34 10.96 -26.08
CA ASN A 177 4.76 10.19 -24.90
C ASN A 177 5.92 9.19 -25.16
N GLY A 178 6.50 9.19 -26.36
CA GLY A 178 7.73 8.48 -26.73
C GLY A 178 8.88 9.43 -27.06
N SER A 179 8.65 10.75 -26.96
CA SER A 179 9.67 11.78 -27.15
C SER A 179 10.78 11.61 -26.12
N VAL A 180 12.00 11.95 -26.53
CA VAL A 180 13.12 12.13 -25.61
C VAL A 180 12.74 13.22 -24.61
N VAL A 181 12.87 12.93 -23.31
CA VAL A 181 12.54 13.86 -22.22
C VAL A 181 13.77 14.33 -21.46
N ILE A 182 14.87 13.57 -21.51
CA ILE A 182 16.17 13.94 -20.97
C ILE A 182 17.28 13.53 -21.93
N ASP A 183 18.32 14.36 -22.02
CA ASP A 183 19.47 14.22 -22.90
C ASP A 183 20.77 14.62 -22.16
N HIS A 184 21.92 14.17 -22.66
CA HIS A 184 23.24 14.39 -22.05
C HIS A 184 23.27 14.04 -20.56
N VAL A 185 22.75 12.87 -20.21
CA VAL A 185 22.82 12.36 -18.84
C VAL A 185 24.29 12.12 -18.50
N ASP A 186 24.72 12.64 -17.35
CA ASP A 186 26.09 12.54 -16.84
C ASP A 186 26.03 12.29 -15.34
N CYS A 187 25.83 11.02 -14.97
CA CYS A 187 25.81 10.57 -13.60
C CYS A 187 27.23 10.40 -13.04
N ILE A 188 27.43 10.76 -11.77
CA ILE A 188 28.66 10.42 -11.02
C ILE A 188 28.63 8.98 -10.48
N GLY A 189 27.46 8.33 -10.51
CA GLY A 189 27.24 6.94 -10.15
C GLY A 189 26.77 6.70 -8.71
N SER A 190 26.53 7.75 -7.92
CA SER A 190 26.07 7.67 -6.51
C SER A 190 24.62 8.11 -6.30
N GLU A 191 23.99 8.64 -7.35
CA GLU A 191 22.65 9.18 -7.37
C GLU A 191 21.59 8.11 -7.07
N SER A 192 20.58 8.44 -6.28
CA SER A 192 19.49 7.50 -6.00
C SER A 192 18.52 7.35 -7.17
N TYR A 193 18.39 8.39 -7.99
CA TYR A 193 17.48 8.45 -9.13
C TYR A 193 18.20 9.01 -10.35
N LEU A 194 17.80 8.58 -11.56
CA LEU A 194 18.38 9.05 -12.82
C LEU A 194 18.20 10.56 -13.01
N THR A 195 17.06 11.10 -12.55
CA THR A 195 16.75 12.54 -12.59
C THR A 195 17.61 13.38 -11.64
N ASN A 196 18.35 12.77 -10.72
CA ASN A 196 19.31 13.47 -9.87
C ASN A 196 20.68 13.67 -10.53
N CYS A 197 20.95 12.98 -11.64
CA CYS A 197 22.17 13.17 -12.42
C CYS A 197 22.12 14.52 -13.16
N THR A 198 23.29 15.04 -13.55
CA THR A 198 23.31 16.20 -14.45
C THR A 198 22.72 15.77 -15.79
N HIS A 199 21.77 16.54 -16.32
CA HIS A 199 21.13 16.27 -17.60
C HIS A 199 20.53 17.55 -18.20
N THR A 200 20.13 17.48 -19.46
CA THR A 200 19.44 18.53 -20.20
C THR A 200 18.06 18.05 -20.65
N THR A 201 17.13 18.98 -20.88
CA THR A 201 15.78 18.68 -21.39
C THR A 201 15.58 19.12 -22.85
N GLU A 202 16.43 20.03 -23.33
CA GLU A 202 16.55 20.32 -24.76
C GLU A 202 17.42 19.24 -25.40
N HIS A 203 16.94 18.66 -26.49
CA HIS A 203 17.64 17.59 -27.20
C HIS A 203 17.56 17.79 -28.71
N ASN A 204 18.53 17.25 -29.44
CA ASN A 204 18.52 17.15 -30.91
C ASN A 204 18.42 15.69 -31.40
N CYS A 205 18.17 14.77 -30.47
CA CYS A 205 18.14 13.34 -30.73
C CYS A 205 16.95 12.93 -31.59
N ASN A 206 17.19 12.01 -32.52
CA ASN A 206 16.18 11.38 -33.34
C ASN A 206 15.75 10.01 -32.76
N ASP A 207 14.77 9.36 -33.38
CA ASP A 207 14.21 8.08 -32.91
C ASP A 207 15.24 6.94 -32.74
N LYS A 208 16.41 7.04 -33.37
CA LYS A 208 17.48 6.05 -33.22
C LYS A 208 18.38 6.32 -32.03
N GLU A 209 18.36 7.51 -31.44
CA GLU A 209 19.25 7.95 -30.38
C GLU A 209 18.58 7.75 -29.01
N VAL A 210 18.11 6.52 -28.77
CA VAL A 210 17.35 6.16 -27.56
C VAL A 210 18.15 5.17 -26.72
N ALA A 211 18.34 5.53 -25.45
CA ALA A 211 19.09 4.77 -24.49
C ALA A 211 18.35 3.54 -23.97
N GLY A 212 19.11 2.46 -23.79
CA GLY A 212 18.70 1.24 -23.13
C GLY A 212 19.70 0.81 -22.07
N VAL A 213 19.29 -0.14 -21.24
CA VAL A 213 20.16 -0.75 -20.25
C VAL A 213 20.00 -2.27 -20.23
N ARG A 214 21.07 -2.91 -19.79
CA ARG A 214 21.05 -4.28 -19.30
C ARG A 214 21.67 -4.32 -17.92
N CYS A 215 20.87 -4.61 -16.91
CA CYS A 215 21.35 -4.73 -15.54
C CYS A 215 22.08 -6.05 -15.32
N SER A 216 23.08 -6.00 -14.45
CA SER A 216 23.87 -7.16 -14.05
C SER A 216 23.76 -7.35 -12.56
N PHE A 217 23.28 -8.53 -12.14
CA PHE A 217 23.35 -8.92 -10.75
C PHE A 217 24.78 -9.33 -10.42
N ILE A 218 25.47 -8.51 -9.64
CA ILE A 218 26.56 -9.05 -8.83
C ILE A 218 25.88 -9.72 -7.64
N ASN A 219 25.89 -11.05 -7.63
CA ASN A 219 25.56 -11.83 -6.44
C ASN A 219 26.53 -11.43 -5.32
N VAL A 220 26.12 -10.53 -4.42
CA VAL A 220 26.89 -10.18 -3.21
C VAL A 220 27.03 -11.41 -2.27
N SER A 221 26.28 -12.49 -2.54
CA SER A 221 26.44 -13.83 -1.95
C SER A 221 27.67 -14.61 -2.44
N ALA A 222 28.35 -14.16 -3.51
CA ALA A 222 29.60 -14.76 -4.00
C ALA A 222 30.86 -13.98 -3.57
N ASN A 223 30.72 -13.03 -2.64
CA ASN A 223 31.88 -12.38 -2.02
C ASN A 223 32.33 -13.21 -0.80
N PRO A 224 33.53 -13.80 -0.76
CA PRO A 224 34.00 -14.55 0.41
C PRO A 224 34.09 -13.70 1.70
N ALA A 225 33.97 -12.38 1.61
CA ALA A 225 33.90 -11.47 2.75
C ALA A 225 32.51 -11.40 3.42
N SER A 226 31.39 -11.66 2.73
CA SER A 226 30.04 -11.57 3.33
C SER A 226 29.66 -12.83 4.15
N ASN A 227 30.35 -13.95 3.92
CA ASN A 227 30.22 -15.17 4.72
C ASN A 227 30.92 -15.12 6.09
N GLN A 228 31.61 -14.02 6.43
CA GLN A 228 32.27 -13.88 7.74
C GLN A 228 31.35 -13.32 8.83
N LEU A 229 30.31 -12.55 8.47
CA LEU A 229 29.35 -12.01 9.45
C LEU A 229 28.39 -13.09 9.97
N SER A 230 27.95 -14.03 9.13
CA SER A 230 27.06 -15.13 9.54
C SER A 230 27.73 -16.11 10.52
N SER A 231 29.04 -16.34 10.41
CA SER A 231 29.80 -17.20 11.33
C SER A 231 29.95 -16.66 12.74
N ILE A 232 29.82 -15.34 12.96
CA ILE A 232 29.92 -14.71 14.30
C ILE A 232 28.53 -14.43 14.89
N VAL A 233 27.57 -14.02 14.06
CA VAL A 233 26.24 -13.60 14.54
C VAL A 233 25.42 -14.78 15.08
N VAL A 234 25.52 -15.96 14.46
CA VAL A 234 24.77 -17.16 14.89
C VAL A 234 25.25 -17.68 16.26
N PRO A 235 26.56 -17.86 16.53
CA PRO A 235 27.03 -18.22 17.88
C PRO A 235 26.71 -17.17 18.95
N VAL A 236 26.77 -15.88 18.61
CA VAL A 236 26.45 -14.80 19.56
C VAL A 236 24.96 -14.80 19.91
N ALA A 237 24.07 -14.98 18.93
CA ALA A 237 22.63 -15.09 19.19
C ALA A 237 22.28 -16.32 20.05
N ILE A 238 22.93 -17.46 19.80
CA ILE A 238 22.74 -18.69 20.59
C ILE A 238 23.26 -18.51 22.02
N THR A 239 24.43 -17.90 22.21
CA THR A 239 24.97 -17.66 23.57
C THR A 239 24.12 -16.67 24.35
N VAL A 240 23.62 -15.60 23.72
CA VAL A 240 22.67 -14.66 24.35
C VAL A 240 21.37 -15.37 24.74
N LEU A 241 20.81 -16.20 23.86
CA LEU A 241 19.59 -16.96 24.16
C LEU A 241 19.79 -17.94 25.32
N LEU A 242 20.92 -18.66 25.35
CA LEU A 242 21.26 -19.56 26.45
C LEU A 242 21.44 -18.81 27.78
N MET A 243 22.09 -17.64 27.76
CA MET A 243 22.24 -16.81 28.95
C MET A 243 20.88 -16.33 29.48
N LEU A 244 19.96 -15.92 28.60
CA LEU A 244 18.60 -15.53 28.99
C LEU A 244 17.81 -16.70 29.60
N LEU A 245 17.93 -17.91 29.04
CA LEU A 245 17.30 -19.11 29.58
C LEU A 245 17.85 -19.48 30.96
N VAL A 246 19.17 -19.35 31.18
CA VAL A 246 19.79 -19.58 32.49
C VAL A 246 19.30 -18.55 33.52
N VAL A 247 19.25 -17.27 33.17
CA VAL A 247 18.73 -16.21 34.05
C VAL A 247 17.27 -16.48 34.43
N PHE A 248 16.44 -16.87 33.46
CA PHE A 248 15.04 -17.21 33.71
C PHE A 248 14.91 -18.44 34.62
N ALA A 249 15.68 -19.50 34.37
CA ALA A 249 15.69 -20.69 35.21
C ALA A 249 16.12 -20.39 36.65
N VAL A 250 17.21 -19.62 36.84
CA VAL A 250 17.66 -19.17 38.17
C VAL A 250 16.58 -18.33 38.84
N GLY A 251 15.93 -17.43 38.10
CA GLY A 251 14.79 -16.64 38.60
C GLY A 251 13.65 -17.52 39.12
N LEU A 252 13.26 -18.56 38.37
CA LEU A 252 12.25 -19.52 38.80
C LEU A 252 12.69 -20.32 40.04
N PHE A 253 13.94 -20.74 40.11
CA PHE A 253 14.49 -21.44 41.28
C PHE A 253 14.46 -20.56 42.53
N VAL A 254 14.90 -19.31 42.42
CA VAL A 254 14.86 -18.34 43.53
C VAL A 254 13.41 -18.06 43.94
N ALA A 255 12.51 -17.86 42.98
CA ALA A 255 11.09 -17.66 43.27
C ALA A 255 10.48 -18.88 44.00
N CYS A 256 10.75 -20.10 43.53
CA CYS A 256 10.34 -21.34 44.19
C CYS A 256 10.90 -21.45 45.61
N PHE A 257 12.18 -21.09 45.82
CA PHE A 257 12.80 -21.10 47.14
C PHE A 257 12.16 -20.07 48.08
N ILE A 258 11.87 -18.85 47.59
CA ILE A 258 11.16 -17.82 48.34
C ILE A 258 9.74 -18.28 48.69
N ILE A 259 9.00 -18.88 47.74
CA ILE A 259 7.66 -19.42 47.97
C ILE A 259 7.69 -20.54 49.00
N LYS A 260 8.66 -21.46 48.93
CA LYS A 260 8.84 -22.55 49.90
C LYS A 260 9.22 -22.01 51.29
N LYS A 261 10.09 -21.01 51.37
CA LYS A 261 10.45 -20.32 52.62
C LYS A 261 9.26 -19.58 53.23
N ARG A 262 8.43 -18.89 52.42
CA ARG A 262 7.17 -18.25 52.87
C ARG A 262 6.16 -19.27 53.39
N ARG A 263 6.02 -20.43 52.73
CA ARG A 263 5.16 -21.53 53.21
C ARG A 263 5.64 -22.08 54.56
N ASN A 264 6.95 -22.28 54.73
CA ASN A 264 7.52 -22.73 56.00
C ASN A 264 7.34 -21.68 57.12
N LEU A 265 7.52 -20.37 56.82
CA LEU A 265 7.28 -19.30 57.80
C LEU A 265 5.82 -19.24 58.25
N LYS A 266 4.85 -19.42 57.33
CA LYS A 266 3.41 -19.48 57.68
C LYS A 266 3.09 -20.65 58.62
N GLN A 267 3.78 -21.78 58.50
CA GLN A 267 3.60 -22.90 59.45
C GLN A 267 4.23 -22.63 60.82
N LEU A 268 5.29 -21.82 60.90
CA LEU A 268 5.90 -21.39 62.17
C LEU A 268 5.05 -20.34 62.90
N THR A 269 4.44 -19.39 62.19
CA THR A 269 3.53 -18.40 62.78
C THR A 269 2.14 -18.97 63.10
N GLY A 270 1.70 -20.04 62.42
CA GLY A 270 0.45 -20.75 62.73
C GLY A 270 0.51 -21.65 63.97
N ARG A 271 1.67 -21.78 64.63
CA ARG A 271 1.88 -22.65 65.81
C ARG A 271 1.93 -21.88 67.14
N THR A 272 1.78 -20.55 67.14
CA THR A 272 1.77 -19.72 68.36
C THR A 272 0.39 -19.22 68.80
N GLU A 273 -0.68 -19.45 68.03
CA GLU A 273 -2.06 -19.07 68.42
C GLU A 273 -2.99 -20.24 68.80
N SER A 274 -2.52 -21.50 68.79
CA SER A 274 -3.40 -22.67 69.01
C SER A 274 -3.38 -23.27 70.42
N ASN A 275 -2.87 -22.58 71.44
CA ASN A 275 -2.86 -23.08 72.82
C ASN A 275 -3.29 -22.00 73.83
N SER A 276 -4.49 -21.45 73.65
CA SER A 276 -5.20 -20.73 74.71
C SER A 276 -6.71 -20.95 74.56
N SER A 277 -7.28 -21.72 75.51
CA SER A 277 -8.71 -21.88 75.85
C SER A 277 -9.64 -22.36 74.72
N PHE A 278 -10.00 -23.64 74.59
CA PHE A 278 -10.67 -24.49 75.57
C PHE A 278 -12.02 -23.91 76.05
N PHE A 279 -13.09 -24.58 75.58
CA PHE A 279 -14.41 -24.72 76.20
C PHE A 279 -15.47 -23.60 76.07
N LEU A 280 -16.47 -23.90 75.22
CA LEU A 280 -17.88 -24.07 75.58
C LEU A 280 -18.49 -23.06 76.58
N LYS A 281 -19.48 -22.26 76.14
CA LYS A 281 -20.92 -22.56 76.35
C LYS A 281 -21.82 -21.38 75.93
N SER A 282 -22.94 -21.75 75.30
CA SER A 282 -24.30 -21.29 75.62
C SER A 282 -24.79 -19.90 75.16
N ASN A 283 -25.84 -19.99 74.33
CA ASN A 283 -27.05 -19.16 74.29
C ASN A 283 -26.94 -17.68 73.88
N LYS A 284 -27.64 -17.34 72.79
CA LYS A 284 -28.86 -16.52 72.90
C LYS A 284 -29.77 -16.64 71.67
N GLU A 285 -31.04 -16.77 72.01
CA GLU A 285 -32.23 -16.82 71.17
C GLU A 285 -32.58 -15.45 70.53
N ASN A 286 -33.60 -15.50 69.66
CA ASN A 286 -34.57 -14.48 69.26
C ASN A 286 -34.42 -13.85 67.86
N ILE A 287 -35.31 -14.23 66.92
CA ILE A 287 -36.57 -13.54 66.52
C ILE A 287 -36.21 -12.30 65.65
N CYS A 288 -36.62 -12.16 64.39
CA CYS A 288 -38.00 -12.20 63.90
C CYS A 288 -38.11 -12.60 62.41
N ALA A 289 -39.22 -13.26 62.08
CA ALA A 289 -39.70 -13.57 60.74
C ALA A 289 -40.87 -12.66 60.35
N SER A 290 -41.07 -12.51 59.05
CA SER A 290 -42.36 -12.24 58.38
C SER A 290 -42.12 -12.74 56.95
N SER A 291 -42.57 -13.92 56.50
CA SER A 291 -43.96 -14.32 56.15
C SER A 291 -44.71 -13.16 55.47
N SER A 292 -45.40 -13.28 54.36
CA SER A 292 -46.17 -14.32 53.69
C SER A 292 -46.55 -13.67 52.34
N ASN A 293 -46.72 -14.28 51.17
CA ASN A 293 -47.54 -15.43 50.77
C ASN A 293 -47.34 -15.52 49.23
N ARG A 294 -47.08 -16.70 48.66
CA ARG A 294 -48.05 -17.51 47.87
C ARG A 294 -48.54 -16.82 46.56
N LYS A 295 -48.58 -17.47 45.38
CA LYS A 295 -48.52 -18.91 45.02
C LYS A 295 -48.64 -19.03 43.48
N VAL A 296 -48.25 -20.19 42.96
CA VAL A 296 -48.69 -20.84 41.69
C VAL A 296 -47.97 -20.42 40.39
N GLU A 297 -46.81 -21.04 40.14
CA GLU A 297 -46.61 -22.15 39.18
C GLU A 297 -47.60 -22.28 38.00
N ILE A 298 -47.11 -22.36 36.76
CA ILE A 298 -47.27 -23.54 35.87
C ILE A 298 -46.69 -23.26 34.48
N SER A 299 -45.92 -24.25 34.06
CA SER A 299 -45.34 -24.65 32.78
C SER A 299 -46.20 -24.55 31.51
N SER A 300 -45.55 -24.42 30.36
CA SER A 300 -45.57 -25.37 29.21
C SER A 300 -44.91 -24.66 28.01
N GLU A 301 -43.73 -25.07 27.54
CA GLU A 301 -43.53 -26.11 26.52
C GLU A 301 -44.67 -26.24 25.51
N LYS A 302 -44.42 -25.84 24.26
CA LYS A 302 -44.36 -26.78 23.12
C LYS A 302 -44.04 -26.09 21.79
N ASN A 303 -43.19 -26.81 21.05
CA ASN A 303 -42.94 -26.82 19.59
C ASN A 303 -42.20 -25.65 18.97
#